data_AF-F3KF23-F1
#
_entry.id   AF-F3KF23-F1
#
_cell.length_a   1.000
_cell.length_b   1.000
_cell.length_c   1.000
_cell.angle_alpha   90.00
_cell.angle_beta   90.00
_cell.angle_gamma   90.00
#
_symmetry.space_group_name_H-M   'P 1'
#
loop_
_entity.id
_entity.type
_entity.pdbx_description
1 polymer ?
#
loop_
_entity_poly.entity_id
_entity_poly.type
_entity_poly.pdbx_seq_one_letter_code
_entity_poly.pdbx_strand_id
1 'polypeptide(L)' 'MPEHEKRNCPRCGAAFECKVGSILICHCSDVQLSEQQKALIAERWDDCLCHGCLMAISRMEAAVIDDL' A
#
# COMPACT_ATOMS: atom_id res chain seq x y z
N MET A 1 4.65 -22.45 6.98
CA MET A 1 3.75 -21.85 5.99
C MET A 1 3.71 -20.37 6.29
N PRO A 2 3.77 -19.48 5.30
CA PRO A 2 3.63 -18.05 5.57
C PRO A 2 2.23 -17.79 6.14
N GLU A 3 2.17 -17.18 7.31
CA GLU A 3 0.92 -16.86 7.97
C GLU A 3 0.33 -15.64 7.26
N HIS A 4 -0.85 -15.80 6.66
CA HIS A 4 -1.60 -14.70 6.09
C HIS A 4 -2.57 -14.19 7.14
N GLU A 5 -2.46 -12.91 7.47
CA GLU A 5 -3.27 -12.32 8.51
C GLU A 5 -4.43 -11.54 7.89
N LYS A 6 -5.64 -11.77 8.42
CA LYS A 6 -6.77 -10.90 8.10
C LYS A 6 -6.62 -9.62 8.91
N ARG A 7 -6.39 -8.50 8.24
CA ARG A 7 -6.25 -7.17 8.85
C ARG A 7 -7.28 -6.20 8.28
N ASN A 8 -7.53 -5.12 9.00
CA ASN A 8 -8.35 -4.01 8.51
C ASN A 8 -7.43 -2.91 7.99
N CYS A 9 -7.71 -2.40 6.79
CA CYS A 9 -6.93 -1.33 6.20
C CYS A 9 -7.12 -0.04 7.03
N PRO A 10 -6.06 0.59 7.57
CA PRO A 10 -6.19 1.80 8.38
C PRO A 10 -6.67 3.02 7.57
N ARG A 11 -6.56 2.99 6.23
CA ARG A 11 -7.06 4.06 5.36
C ARG A 11 -8.57 3.97 5.09
N CYS A 12 -9.11 2.78 4.83
CA CYS A 12 -10.51 2.62 4.39
C CYS A 12 -11.37 1.72 5.28
N GLY A 13 -10.80 1.10 6.30
CA GLY A 13 -11.48 0.17 7.21
C GLY A 13 -11.77 -1.22 6.63
N ALA A 14 -11.57 -1.43 5.33
CA ALA A 14 -11.88 -2.71 4.67
C ALA A 14 -10.99 -3.84 5.20
N ALA A 15 -11.59 -5.00 5.46
CA ALA A 15 -10.86 -6.21 5.76
C ALA A 15 -10.12 -6.71 4.51
N PHE A 16 -8.87 -7.11 4.67
CA PHE A 16 -8.06 -7.69 3.60
C PHE A 16 -7.12 -8.76 4.16
N GLU A 17 -6.65 -9.65 3.29
CA GLU A 17 -5.63 -10.62 3.63
C GLU A 17 -4.25 -9.99 3.39
N CYS A 18 -3.52 -9.74 4.47
CA CYS A 18 -2.15 -9.28 4.42
C CYS A 18 -1.22 -10.49 4.22
N LYS A 19 -0.39 -10.42 3.18
CA LYS A 19 0.58 -11.46 2.82
C LYS A 19 2.01 -11.00 3.08
N VAL A 20 2.24 -10.13 4.06
CA VAL A 20 3.59 -9.61 4.37
C VAL A 20 4.57 -10.74 4.75
N GLY A 21 4.08 -11.82 5.36
CA GLY A 21 4.84 -13.06 5.60
C GLY A 21 5.26 -13.81 4.33
N SER A 22 4.78 -13.39 3.16
CA SER A 22 5.22 -13.81 1.83
C SER A 22 5.25 -12.65 0.87
N ILE A 23 6.24 -11.77 1.08
CA ILE A 23 6.39 -10.52 0.34
C ILE A 23 6.33 -10.70 -1.18
N LEU A 24 6.84 -11.81 -1.73
CA LEU A 24 6.81 -12.11 -3.16
C LEU A 24 5.39 -12.16 -3.77
N ILE A 25 4.37 -12.44 -2.97
CA ILE A 25 2.97 -12.49 -3.39
C ILE A 25 2.11 -11.43 -2.66
N CYS A 26 2.74 -10.47 -2.00
CA CYS A 26 2.04 -9.38 -1.34
C CYS A 26 1.46 -8.44 -2.39
N HIS A 27 0.20 -8.02 -2.18
CA HIS A 27 -0.41 -6.95 -2.97
C HIS A 27 0.43 -5.66 -2.97
N CYS A 28 1.26 -5.45 -1.94
CA CYS A 28 2.19 -4.35 -1.84
C CYS A 28 3.36 -4.41 -2.84
N SER A 29 3.76 -5.62 -3.26
CA SER A 29 4.86 -5.82 -4.22
C SER A 29 4.41 -5.78 -5.67
N ASP A 30 3.12 -5.97 -5.93
CA ASP A 30 2.51 -5.89 -7.27
C ASP A 30 2.19 -4.43 -7.68
N VAL A 31 1.99 -3.54 -6.72
CA VAL A 31 1.69 -2.12 -6.99
C VAL A 31 2.98 -1.34 -7.18
N GLN A 32 3.12 -0.68 -8.34
CA GLN A 32 4.20 0.25 -8.59
C GLN A 32 3.97 1.55 -7.81
N LEU A 33 4.80 1.78 -6.80
CA LEU A 33 4.81 2.99 -6.00
C LEU A 33 6.16 3.70 -6.18
N SER A 34 6.13 5.02 -6.34
CA SER A 34 7.34 5.85 -6.30
C SER A 34 7.95 5.87 -4.88
N GLU A 35 9.17 6.37 -4.76
CA GLU A 35 9.78 6.57 -3.45
C GLU A 35 9.00 7.60 -2.61
N GLN A 36 8.46 8.64 -3.24
CA GLN A 36 7.62 9.64 -2.60
C GLN A 36 6.33 9.02 -2.04
N GLN A 37 5.67 8.15 -2.80
CA GLN A 37 4.48 7.43 -2.36
C GLN A 37 4.78 6.47 -1.22
N LYS A 38 5.91 5.75 -1.28
CA LYS A 38 6.33 4.86 -0.18
C LYS A 38 6.61 5.65 1.09
N ALA A 39 7.31 6.78 0.98
CA ALA A 39 7.56 7.68 2.11
C ALA A 39 6.23 8.22 2.70
N LEU A 40 5.31 8.67 1.85
CA LEU A 40 3.98 9.12 2.27
C LEU A 40 3.20 8.01 3.00
N ILE A 41 3.28 6.77 2.51
CA ILE A 41 2.63 5.64 3.15
C ILE A 41 3.23 5.38 4.53
N ALA A 42 4.56 5.33 4.62
CA ALA A 42 5.29 5.09 5.86
C ALA A 42 5.11 6.20 6.90
N GLU A 43 4.88 7.45 6.46
CA GLU A 43 4.61 8.58 7.36
C GLU A 43 3.17 8.58 7.90
N ARG A 44 2.20 8.12 7.10
CA ARG A 44 0.77 8.21 7.43
C ARG A 44 0.18 6.96 8.08
N TRP A 45 0.76 5.79 7.85
CA TRP A 45 0.19 4.52 8.30
C TRP A 45 1.29 3.56 8.79
N ASP A 46 1.16 3.12 10.04
CA ASP A 46 2.05 2.13 10.66
C ASP A 46 1.70 0.68 10.34
N ASP A 47 0.67 0.45 9.50
CA ASP A 47 0.20 -0.89 9.12
C ASP A 47 -0.05 -0.99 7.60
N CYS A 48 -0.16 -2.22 7.12
CA CYS A 48 -0.38 -2.55 5.72
C CYS A 48 -1.69 -1.96 5.19
N LEU A 49 -1.64 -1.41 3.98
CA LEU A 49 -2.82 -0.97 3.25
C LEU A 49 -3.35 -2.08 2.35
N CYS A 50 -4.67 -2.11 2.15
CA CYS A 50 -5.27 -3.03 1.17
C CYS A 50 -4.89 -2.65 -0.26
N HIS A 51 -4.96 -3.62 -1.18
CA HIS A 51 -4.62 -3.43 -2.59
C HIS A 51 -5.34 -2.23 -3.24
N GLY A 52 -6.63 -2.04 -2.96
CA GLY A 52 -7.39 -0.92 -3.50
C GLY A 52 -6.88 0.46 -3.03
N CYS A 53 -6.40 0.55 -1.79
CA CYS A 53 -5.78 1.78 -1.28
C CYS A 53 -4.42 2.03 -1.90
N LEU A 54 -3.60 0.98 -2.03
CA LEU A 54 -2.29 1.07 -2.68
C LEU A 54 -2.43 1.50 -4.14
N MET A 55 -3.38 0.92 -4.88
CA MET A 55 -3.69 1.29 -6.26
C MET A 55 -4.19 2.73 -6.38
N ALA A 56 -5.03 3.19 -5.44
CA ALA A 56 -5.47 4.58 -5.42
C ALA A 56 -4.28 5.53 -5.21
N ILE A 57 -3.35 5.18 -4.32
CA ILE A 57 -2.13 5.97 -4.06
C ILE A 57 -1.21 6.00 -5.26
N SER A 58 -0.93 4.85 -5.86
CA SER A 58 -0.15 4.72 -7.09
C SER A 58 -0.65 5.65 -8.22
N ARG A 59 -1.97 5.85 -8.30
CA ARG A 59 -2.62 6.71 -9.31
C ARG A 59 -2.67 8.20 -8.95
N MET A 60 -2.36 8.59 -7.71
CA MET A 60 -2.43 10.00 -7.27
C MET A 60 -1.27 10.85 -7.82
N GLU A 61 -0.17 10.25 -8.29
CA GLU A 61 1.04 10.99 -8.74
C GLU A 61 0.94 11.63 -10.12
N ALA A 62 -0.17 11.46 -10.84
CA ALA A 62 -0.38 12.18 -12.10
C ALA A 62 -0.62 13.70 -11.91
N ALA A 63 -0.72 14.19 -10.67
CA ALA A 63 -1.10 15.57 -10.36
C ALA A 63 0.01 16.42 -9.72
N VAL A 64 1.25 15.91 -9.55
CA VAL A 64 2.36 16.66 -8.92
C VAL A 64 3.50 16.90 -9.93
N ILE A 65 3.14 17.25 -11.17
CA ILE A 65 4.05 17.88 -12.13
C ILE A 65 3.77 19.38 -12.09
N ASP A 66 4.24 20.08 -11.06
CA ASP A 66 4.39 21.56 -11.07
C ASP A 66 5.32 22.00 -9.93
N ASP A 67 6.62 21.68 -10.01
CA ASP A 67 7.68 22.48 -9.34
C ASP A 67 9.11 22.14 -9.82
N LEU A 68 9.31 21.99 -11.14
CA LEU A 68 10.57 22.40 -11.80
C LEU A 68 10.45 22.51 -13.32
#